data_AF-A0A6P0XXG0-F1
#
_entry.id   AF-A0A6P0XXG0-F1
#
_cell.length_a   1.000
_cell.length_b   1.000
_cell.length_c   1.000
_cell.angle_alpha   90.00
_cell.angle_beta   90.00
_cell.angle_gamma   90.00
#
_symmetry.space_group_name_H-M   'P 1'
#
loop_
_entity.id
_entity.type
_entity.pdbx_description
1 polymer ?
#
loop_
_entity_poly.entity_id
_entity_poly.type
_entity_poly.pdbx_seq_one_letter_code
_entity_poly.pdbx_strand_id
1 'polypeptide(L)' 'MGIPELLKRYNLNSRGALYKRLEAVNIKLSRNKENKVFANTEQLHMLDDLNEHLEHGGNLSNYSPVYVAASNKKALDQQ' A
#
# COMPACT_ATOMS: atom_id res chain seq x y z
N MET A 1 11.94 -5.15 0.92
CA MET A 1 12.16 -4.97 -0.53
C MET A 1 12.27 -3.49 -0.88
N GLY A 2 13.22 -3.08 -1.74
CA GLY A 2 13.41 -1.66 -2.09
C GLY A 2 12.46 -1.18 -3.19
N ILE A 3 12.37 0.14 -3.42
CA ILE A 3 11.58 0.76 -4.50
C ILE A 3 11.78 0.09 -5.88
N PRO A 4 13.00 -0.09 -6.42
CA PRO A 4 13.16 -0.66 -7.76
C PRO A 4 12.65 -2.09 -7.89
N GLU A 5 12.77 -2.87 -6.81
CA GLU A 5 12.28 -4.25 -6.74
C GLU A 5 10.74 -4.27 -6.67
N LEU A 6 10.12 -3.37 -5.90
CA LEU A 6 8.67 -3.20 -5.86
C LEU A 6 8.10 -2.81 -7.23
N LEU A 7 8.78 -1.90 -7.93
CA LEU A 7 8.36 -1.48 -9.27
C LEU A 7 8.37 -2.65 -10.26
N LYS A 8 9.42 -3.49 -10.22
CA LYS A 8 9.49 -4.68 -11.06
C LYS A 8 8.42 -5.72 -10.69
N ARG A 9 8.25 -6.02 -9.40
CA ARG A 9 7.31 -7.03 -8.91
C ARG A 9 5.87 -6.74 -9.36
N TYR A 10 5.46 -5.48 -9.28
CA TYR A 10 4.10 -5.05 -9.57
C TYR A 10 3.93 -4.47 -11.00
N ASN A 11 4.92 -4.67 -11.86
CA ASN A 11 4.97 -4.14 -13.22
C ASN A 11 4.64 -2.62 -13.31
N LEU A 12 5.17 -1.85 -12.37
CA LEU A 12 4.93 -0.41 -12.28
C LEU A 12 5.97 0.36 -13.07
N ASN A 13 5.50 1.16 -14.02
CA ASN A 13 6.35 2.02 -14.85
C ASN A 13 6.92 3.24 -14.12
N SER A 14 6.42 3.58 -12.92
CA SER A 14 6.82 4.81 -12.23
C SER A 14 6.66 4.73 -10.72
N ARG A 15 7.57 5.41 -10.01
CA ARG A 15 7.50 5.59 -8.55
C ARG A 15 6.18 6.23 -8.12
N GLY A 16 5.63 7.15 -8.90
CA GLY A 16 4.33 7.76 -8.63
C GLY A 16 3.19 6.73 -8.57
N ALA A 17 3.20 5.71 -9.43
CA ALA A 17 2.20 4.64 -9.39
C ALA A 17 2.34 3.77 -8.13
N LEU A 18 3.59 3.52 -7.67
CA LEU A 18 3.84 2.84 -6.40
C LEU A 18 3.34 3.68 -5.22
N TYR A 19 3.59 4.98 -5.21
CA TYR A 19 3.07 5.87 -4.15
C TYR A 19 1.55 5.93 -4.12
N LYS A 20 0.87 5.96 -5.28
CA LYS A 20 -0.60 5.88 -5.32
C LYS A 20 -1.13 4.57 -4.71
N ARG A 21 -0.46 3.45 -4.97
CA ARG A 21 -0.80 2.15 -4.34
C ARG A 21 -0.61 2.21 -2.84
N LEU A 22 0.53 2.74 -2.38
CA LEU A 22 0.83 2.94 -0.96
C LEU A 22 -0.20 3.85 -0.26
N GLU A 23 -0.65 4.92 -0.92
CA GLU A 23 -1.71 5.79 -0.41
C GLU A 23 -3.05 5.06 -0.31
N ALA A 24 -3.41 4.22 -1.29
CA ALA A 24 -4.62 3.42 -1.27
C ALA A 24 -4.66 2.43 -0.09
N VAL A 25 -3.50 1.84 0.25
CA VAL A 25 -3.37 0.98 1.44
C VAL A 25 -3.03 1.74 2.73
N ASN A 26 -2.94 3.07 2.67
CA ASN A 26 -2.51 3.96 3.75
C ASN A 26 -1.15 3.59 4.39
N ILE A 27 -0.22 3.09 3.60
CA ILE A 27 1.12 2.69 4.06
C ILE A 27 2.16 3.74 3.70
N LYS A 28 3.06 4.03 4.63
CA LYS A 28 4.27 4.81 4.38
C LYS A 28 5.50 3.92 4.46
N LEU A 29 6.28 3.87 3.38
CA LEU A 29 7.55 3.15 3.37
C LEU A 29 8.55 3.85 4.31
N SER A 30 9.22 3.05 5.14
CA SER A 30 10.26 3.56 6.04
C SER A 30 11.61 3.55 5.36
N ARG A 31 12.52 4.42 5.82
CA ARG A 31 13.91 4.40 5.39
C ARG A 31 14.69 3.41 6.25
N ASN A 32 15.53 2.59 5.62
CA ASN A 32 16.45 1.71 6.33
C ASN A 32 17.66 2.51 6.87
N LYS A 33 18.59 1.80 7.52
CA LYS A 33 19.85 2.37 8.05
C LYS A 33 20.75 3.00 6.98
N GLU A 34 20.58 2.66 5.71
CA GLU A 34 21.30 3.26 4.57
C GLU A 34 20.56 4.45 3.94
N ASN A 35 19.54 5.00 4.61
CA ASN A 35 18.66 6.06 4.07
C ASN A 35 17.85 5.64 2.82
N LYS A 36 17.79 4.35 2.50
CA LYS A 36 17.04 3.83 1.35
C LYS A 36 15.62 3.50 1.76
N VAL A 37 14.67 3.87 0.91
CA VAL A 37 13.25 3.56 1.12
C VAL A 37 13.00 2.08 0.85
N PHE A 38 12.37 1.40 1.80
CA PHE A 38 12.17 -0.04 1.78
C PHE A 38 10.79 -0.41 2.36
N ALA A 39 10.19 -1.46 1.80
CA ALA A 39 8.98 -2.11 2.30
C ALA A 39 9.32 -3.30 3.20
N ASN A 40 8.73 -3.31 4.39
CA ASN A 40 8.69 -4.45 5.30
C ASN A 40 7.79 -5.58 4.76
N THR A 41 7.89 -6.77 5.34
CA THR A 41 7.08 -7.94 4.97
C THR A 41 5.58 -7.67 5.10
N GLU A 42 5.14 -7.03 6.19
CA GLU A 42 3.72 -6.67 6.36
C GLU A 42 3.24 -5.71 5.28
N GLN A 43 4.08 -4.74 4.90
CA GLN A 43 3.77 -3.76 3.85
C GLN A 43 3.73 -4.41 2.47
N LEU A 44 4.60 -5.40 2.23
CA LEU A 44 4.57 -6.21 1.02
C LEU A 44 3.27 -7.01 0.92
N HIS A 45 2.84 -7.64 2.02
CA HIS A 45 1.58 -8.39 2.06
C HIS A 45 0.39 -7.52 1.67
N MET A 46 0.29 -6.30 2.22
CA MET A 46 -0.78 -5.36 1.88
C MET A 46 -0.71 -4.89 0.43
N LEU A 47 0.48 -4.71 -0.13
CA LEU A 47 0.65 -4.37 -1.54
C LEU A 47 0.32 -5.54 -2.48
N ASP A 48 0.60 -6.78 -2.06
CA ASP A 48 0.24 -8.01 -2.77
C ASP A 48 -1.27 -8.18 -2.80
N ASP A 49 -1.95 -8.03 -1.66
CA ASP A 49 -3.41 -8.08 -1.52
C ASP A 49 -4.10 -7.00 -2.38
N LEU A 50 -3.56 -5.77 -2.36
CA LEU A 50 -4.01 -4.72 -3.27
C LEU A 50 -3.80 -5.10 -4.74
N ASN A 51 -2.65 -5.69 -5.08
CA ASN A 51 -2.37 -6.08 -6.46
C ASN A 51 -3.35 -7.17 -6.92
N GLU A 52 -3.60 -8.18 -6.10
CA GLU A 52 -4.59 -9.23 -6.37
C GLU A 52 -5.98 -8.60 -6.59
N HIS A 53 -6.39 -7.66 -5.74
CA HIS A 53 -7.65 -6.94 -5.93
C HIS A 53 -7.73 -6.22 -7.30
N LEU A 54 -6.63 -5.59 -7.73
CA LEU A 54 -6.57 -4.94 -9.06
C LEU A 54 -6.60 -5.96 -10.20
N GLU A 55 -5.93 -7.11 -10.06
CA GLU A 55 -5.96 -8.18 -11.06
C GLU A 55 -7.35 -8.80 -11.20
N HIS A 56 -8.12 -8.85 -10.12
CA HIS A 56 -9.53 -9.27 -10.12
C HIS A 56 -10.50 -8.21 -10.69
N GLY A 57 -10.00 -7.08 -11.22
CA GLY A 57 -10.81 -6.01 -11.80
C GLY A 57 -11.30 -4.97 -10.80
N GLY A 58 -10.77 -5.01 -9.57
CA GLY A 58 -10.99 -3.99 -8.55
C GLY A 58 -10.28 -2.67 -8.86
N ASN A 59 -10.60 -1.63 -8.07
CA ASN A 59 -10.04 -0.29 -8.25
C ASN A 59 -9.38 0.21 -6.97
N LEU A 60 -8.30 0.96 -7.10
CA LEU A 60 -7.55 1.58 -5.99
C LEU A 60 -8.46 2.37 -5.04
N SER A 61 -9.46 3.08 -5.58
CA SER A 61 -10.38 3.91 -4.82
C SER A 61 -11.40 3.13 -3.99
N ASN A 62 -11.63 1.86 -4.31
CA ASN A 62 -12.61 1.00 -3.64
C ASN A 62 -11.94 -0.06 -2.77
N TYR A 63 -10.60 -0.07 -2.73
CA TYR A 63 -9.84 -0.97 -1.89
C TYR A 63 -9.92 -0.47 -0.43
N SER A 64 -10.53 -1.27 0.43
CA SER A 64 -10.59 -1.02 1.87
C SER A 64 -9.67 -2.02 2.56
N PRO A 65 -8.47 -1.61 3.02
CA PRO A 65 -7.54 -2.54 3.64
C PRO A 65 -8.12 -2.95 5.00
N VAL A 66 -8.31 -4.25 5.20
CA VAL A 66 -8.85 -4.81 6.45
C VAL A 66 -7.97 -4.44 7.66
N TYR A 67 -6.71 -4.06 7.44
CA TYR A 67 -5.72 -3.78 8.48
C TYR A 67 -5.70 -2.33 9.03
N VAL A 68 -6.36 -1.36 8.37
CA VAL A 68 -6.29 0.07 8.77
C VAL A 68 -7.50 0.55 9.58
N ALA A 69 -8.32 -0.35 10.11
CA ALA A 69 -9.44 0.01 10.99
C ALA A 69 -9.01 0.42 12.43
N ALA A 70 -7.72 0.63 12.71
CA ALA A 70 -7.25 1.04 14.04
C ALA A 70 -6.87 2.53 14.16
N SER A 71 -6.79 3.30 13.08
CA SER A 71 -6.17 4.65 13.14
C SER A 71 -7.02 5.83 12.66
N ASN A 72 -8.31 5.66 12.34
CA ASN A 72 -9.18 6.82 12.10
C ASN A 72 -10.50 6.72 12.88
N LYS A 73 -10.43 7.08 14.16
CA LYS A 73 -11.59 7.52 14.94
C LYS A 73 -12.16 8.79 14.29
N LYS A 74 -13.16 8.63 13.44
CA LYS A 74 -14.32 9.52 13.45
C LYS A 74 -15.51 8.69 13.88
N ALA A 75 -15.69 8.63 15.19
CA ALA A 75 -17.01 8.49 15.77
C ALA A 75 -17.86 9.66 15.24
N LEU A 76 -18.95 9.36 14.52
CA LEU A 76 -20.27 9.92 14.78
C LEU A 76 -21.28 9.25 13.83
N ASP A 77 -21.60 8.01 14.11
CA ASP A 77 -22.98 7.54 13.99
C ASP A 77 -23.21 6.71 15.24
N GLN A 78 -23.85 7.33 16.24
CA GLN A 78 -24.68 6.73 17.29
C GLN A 78 -25.37 7.89 18.02
N GLN A 79 -26.54 8.31 17.54
CA GLN A 79 -27.85 8.07 18.18
C GLN A 79 -28.92 8.99 17.60
#